data_AF-A0A0T7SCL3-F1
#
_entry.id   AF-A0A0T7SCL3-F1
#
_cell.length_a   1.000
_cell.length_b   1.000
_cell.length_c   1.000
_cell.angle_alpha   90.00
_cell.angle_beta   90.00
_cell.angle_gamma   90.00
#
_symmetry.space_group_name_H-M   'P 1'
#
loop_
_entity.id
_entity.type
_entity.pdbx_description
1 polymer ?
#
loop_
_entity_poly.entity_id
_entity_poly.type
_entity_poly.pdbx_seq_one_letter_code
_entity_poly.pdbx_strand_id
1 'polypeptide(L)' 'MKKKIHLPLHQIIITCSYCNQQYQTVSTANQNISSSSCSNCNPFYTGTLASEMNVGAVEKYRQREQKIKAKRDIK' A
#
# COMPACT_ATOMS: atom_id res chain seq x y z
N MET A 1 -33.92 5.14 8.23
CA MET A 1 -34.59 5.18 6.91
C MET A 1 -36.02 5.68 7.05
N LYS A 2 -36.22 6.99 7.01
CA LYS A 2 -37.58 7.55 6.86
C LYS A 2 -37.94 7.57 5.38
N LYS A 3 -39.15 7.11 5.02
CA LYS A 3 -39.61 7.08 3.62
C LYS A 3 -39.59 8.51 3.05
N LYS A 4 -39.00 8.68 1.86
CA LYS A 4 -38.94 9.91 1.02
C LYS A 4 -37.88 11.00 1.34
N ILE A 5 -37.06 10.87 2.39
CA ILE A 5 -35.99 11.86 2.67
C ILE A 5 -34.57 11.30 2.52
N HIS A 6 -34.42 10.05 2.12
CA HIS A 6 -33.11 9.43 1.93
C HIS A 6 -32.92 9.06 0.47
N LEU A 7 -31.72 9.34 -0.03
CA LEU A 7 -31.32 8.98 -1.39
C LEU A 7 -31.33 7.45 -1.55
N PRO A 8 -31.61 6.96 -2.77
CA PRO A 8 -31.55 5.55 -3.05
C PRO A 8 -30.12 5.04 -2.82
N LEU A 9 -30.03 3.89 -2.17
CA LEU A 9 -28.78 3.19 -1.92
C LEU A 9 -28.66 2.02 -2.87
N HIS A 10 -27.50 1.88 -3.49
CA HIS A 10 -27.17 0.85 -4.46
C HIS A 10 -25.95 0.07 -4.00
N GLN A 11 -25.95 -1.24 -4.24
CA GLN A 11 -24.76 -2.06 -4.08
C GLN A 11 -23.84 -1.83 -5.27
N ILE A 12 -22.63 -1.36 -4.99
CA ILE A 12 -21.60 -1.09 -6.01
C ILE A 12 -20.30 -1.82 -5.67
N ILE A 13 -19.50 -2.04 -6.71
CA ILE A 13 -18.16 -2.59 -6.58
C ILE A 13 -17.17 -1.43 -6.74
N ILE A 14 -16.31 -1.24 -5.74
CA ILE A 14 -15.20 -0.31 -5.78
C ILE A 14 -13.94 -1.10 -6.13
N THR A 15 -13.30 -0.76 -7.25
CA THR A 15 -12.08 -1.44 -7.70
C THR A 15 -10.90 -0.50 -7.51
N CYS A 16 -9.87 -0.93 -6.79
CA CYS A 16 -8.66 -0.13 -6.67
C CYS A 16 -7.76 -0.30 -7.90
N SER A 17 -7.30 0.80 -8.48
CA SER A 17 -6.45 0.79 -9.68
C SER A 17 -5.03 0.24 -9.45
N TYR A 18 -4.55 0.23 -8.21
CA TYR A 18 -3.16 -0.16 -7.90
C TYR A 18 -3.06 -1.58 -7.32
N CYS A 19 -3.99 -1.96 -6.41
CA CYS A 19 -4.04 -3.30 -5.81
C CYS A 19 -5.00 -4.27 -6.52
N ASN A 20 -5.80 -3.80 -7.50
CA ASN A 20 -6.89 -4.54 -8.15
C ASN A 20 -7.90 -5.18 -7.17
N GLN A 21 -7.89 -4.77 -5.90
CA GLN A 21 -8.85 -5.25 -4.92
C GLN A 21 -10.23 -4.69 -5.19
N GLN A 22 -11.23 -5.56 -5.04
CA GLN A 22 -12.64 -5.24 -5.20
C GLN A 22 -13.31 -5.18 -3.82
N TYR A 23 -13.96 -4.06 -3.53
CA TYR A 23 -14.73 -3.85 -2.32
C TYR A 23 -16.21 -3.74 -2.66
N GLN A 24 -17.03 -4.61 -2.08
CA GLN A 24 -18.49 -4.49 -2.19
C GLN A 24 -18.98 -3.49 -1.14
N THR A 25 -19.55 -2.37 -1.60
CA THR A 25 -20.00 -1.29 -0.73
C THR A 25 -21.38 -0.80 -1.15
N VAL A 26 -22.15 -0.29 -0.20
CA VAL A 26 -23.42 0.38 -0.48
C VAL A 26 -23.17 1.88 -0.62
N SER A 27 -23.53 2.45 -1.76
CA SER A 27 -23.34 3.87 -2.06
C SER A 27 -24.60 4.48 -2.67
N THR A 28 -24.70 5.80 -2.63
CA THR A 28 -25.70 6.56 -3.39
C THR A 28 -25.34 6.69 -4.87
N ALA A 29 -24.12 6.32 -5.26
CA ALA A 29 -23.70 6.28 -6.66
C ALA A 29 -24.22 5.02 -7.35
N ASN A 30 -24.67 5.15 -8.60
CA ASN A 30 -25.25 4.05 -9.38
C ASN A 30 -24.23 3.32 -10.25
N GLN A 31 -22.94 3.59 -10.06
CA GLN A 31 -21.86 3.12 -10.94
C GLN A 31 -20.70 2.56 -10.12
N ASN A 32 -19.99 1.62 -10.72
CA ASN A 32 -18.75 1.08 -10.16
C ASN A 32 -17.68 2.18 -10.12
N ILE A 33 -16.98 2.28 -9.00
CA ILE A 33 -16.02 3.36 -8.75
C ILE A 33 -14.62 2.77 -8.83
N SER A 34 -13.74 3.39 -9.64
CA SER A 34 -12.31 3.13 -9.59
C SER A 34 -11.65 4.05 -8.56
N SER A 35 -11.06 3.49 -7.50
CA SER A 35 -10.31 4.26 -6.51
C SER A 35 -8.80 4.19 -6.76
N SER A 36 -8.11 5.33 -6.63
CA SER A 36 -6.66 5.40 -6.83
C SER A 36 -5.87 4.79 -5.67
N SER A 37 -6.42 4.81 -4.44
CA SER A 37 -5.78 4.24 -3.26
C SER A 37 -6.76 3.39 -2.45
N CYS A 38 -6.29 2.23 -2.00
CA CYS A 38 -6.99 1.30 -1.12
C CYS A 38 -6.28 1.24 0.23
N SER A 39 -6.94 0.73 1.28
CA SER A 39 -6.30 0.48 2.58
C SER A 39 -5.09 -0.45 2.47
N ASN A 40 -5.07 -1.32 1.47
CA ASN A 40 -3.94 -2.20 1.19
C ASN A 40 -2.77 -1.52 0.45
N CYS A 41 -2.98 -0.34 -0.16
CA CYS A 41 -1.95 0.37 -0.92
C CYS A 41 -1.51 1.68 -0.28
N ASN A 42 -2.32 2.28 0.59
CA ASN A 42 -1.96 3.57 1.15
C ASN A 42 -0.77 3.38 2.12
N PRO A 43 0.35 4.10 1.91
CA PRO A 43 1.57 4.00 2.72
C PRO A 43 1.33 4.17 4.23
N PHE A 44 0.27 4.88 4.60
CA PHE A 44 -0.17 5.03 5.99
C PHE A 44 -0.55 3.68 6.63
N TYR A 45 -1.19 2.78 5.89
CA TYR A 45 -1.64 1.48 6.42
C TYR A 45 -0.61 0.36 6.25
N THR A 46 0.24 0.43 5.22
CA THR A 46 1.29 -0.59 5.02
C THR A 46 2.46 -0.42 5.99
N GLY A 47 2.54 0.69 6.73
CA GLY A 47 3.59 0.95 7.73
C GLY A 47 4.99 1.09 7.14
N THR A 48 5.12 0.95 5.82
CA THR A 48 6.33 1.23 5.07
C THR A 48 6.42 2.75 4.93
N LEU A 49 7.09 3.38 5.89
CA LEU A 49 7.79 4.63 5.62
C LEU A 49 8.55 4.42 4.31
N ALA A 50 8.39 5.34 3.36
CA ALA A 50 9.18 5.35 2.14
C ALA A 50 10.60 4.94 2.54
N SER A 51 11.08 3.81 2.02
CA SER A 51 12.43 3.31 2.30
C SER A 51 13.45 4.19 1.59
N GLU A 52 13.27 5.49 1.69
CA GLU A 52 14.24 6.49 1.36
C GLU A 52 15.07 6.66 2.63
N MET A 53 16.39 6.71 2.45
CA MET A 53 17.44 6.78 3.48
C MET A 53 18.09 5.46 3.94
N ASN A 54 18.18 4.41 3.11
CA ASN A 54 19.24 3.41 3.30
C ASN A 54 20.59 3.80 2.65
N VAL A 55 20.77 5.05 2.20
CA VAL A 55 22.07 5.57 1.74
C VAL A 55 22.88 6.10 2.94
N GLY A 56 23.02 5.26 3.96
CA GLY A 56 23.56 5.65 5.27
C GLY A 56 24.89 4.99 5.64
N ALA A 57 25.39 5.31 6.84
CA ALA A 57 26.58 4.67 7.43
C ALA A 57 26.44 3.14 7.58
N VAL A 58 25.21 2.65 7.73
CA VAL A 58 24.91 1.21 7.87
C VAL A 58 25.25 0.42 6.60
N GLU A 59 24.99 0.98 5.42
CA GLU A 59 25.32 0.31 4.16
C GLU A 59 26.83 0.28 3.91
N LYS A 60 27.53 1.39 4.20
CA LYS A 60 29.00 1.47 4.16
C LYS A 60 29.64 0.47 5.13
N TYR A 61 29.05 0.28 6.31
CA TYR A 61 29.50 -0.72 7.28
C TYR A 61 29.30 -2.15 6.76
N ARG A 62 28.12 -2.48 6.22
CA ARG A 62 27.85 -3.80 5.61
C ARG A 62 28.83 -4.14 4.48
N GLN A 63 29.17 -3.18 3.62
CA GLN A 63 30.15 -3.37 2.55
C GLN A 63 31.57 -3.65 3.10
N ARG A 64 31.96 -3.01 4.20
CA ARG A 64 33.26 -3.27 4.87
C ARG A 64 33.28 -4.66 5.49
N GLU A 65 32.24 -5.04 6.21
CA GLU A 65 32.08 -6.37 6.81
C GLU A 65 32.17 -7.49 5.76
N GLN A 66 31.48 -7.33 4.62
CA GLN A 66 31.54 -8.30 3.51
C GLN A 66 32.96 -8.46 2.96
N LYS A 67 33.71 -7.36 2.79
CA LYS A 67 35.12 -7.41 2.33
C LYS A 67 36.04 -8.08 3.34
N ILE A 68 35.79 -7.92 4.64
CA ILE A 68 36.58 -8.56 5.70
C ILE A 68 36.29 -10.07 5.74
N LYS A 69 35.02 -10.48 5.61
CA LYS A 69 34.64 -11.90 5.53
C LYS A 69 35.28 -12.59 4.33
N ALA A 70 35.16 -12.01 3.13
CA ALA A 70 35.76 -12.56 1.93
C ALA A 70 37.29 -12.74 2.04
N LYS A 71 37.98 -11.86 2.77
CA LYS A 71 39.43 -12.02 3.05
C LYS A 71 39.74 -13.08 4.10
N ARG A 72 38.83 -13.34 5.05
CA ARG A 72 38.98 -14.42 6.04
C ARG A 72 38.75 -15.79 5.41
N ASP A 73 37.83 -15.90 4.46
CA ASP A 73 37.48 -17.19 3.83
C ASP A 73 38.51 -17.65 2.79
N ILE A 74 39.44 -16.77 2.38
CA ILE A 74 40.55 -17.07 1.44
C ILE A 74 41.82 -17.54 2.18
N LYS A 75 41.87 -17.46 3.51
CA LYS A 75 43.01 -17.87 4.35
C LYS A 75 42.75 -19.21 5.02
#